data_AF-A0A2A4W8U4-F1
#
_entry.id   AF-A0A2A4W8U4-F1
#
_cell.length_a   1.000
_cell.length_b   1.000
_cell.length_c   1.000
_cell.angle_alpha   90.00
_cell.angle_beta   90.00
_cell.angle_gamma   90.00
#
_symmetry.space_group_name_H-M   'P 1'
#
loop_
_entity.id
_entity.type
_entity.pdbx_description
1 polymer ?
#
loop_
_entity_poly.entity_id
_entity_poly.type
_entity_poly.pdbx_seq_one_letter_code
_entity_poly.pdbx_strand_id
1 'polypeptide(L)'
;MNKYEKLILLLIGVVLLGRLGILLIDIYVVNSYSLQAIPVHIRHLSLILSGSVNIGSCIWIFIEANKLNLKPWVWSLLGLFFGVIGLVLFYLIQVFTKQQSKEI
;
A
#
# COMPACT_ATOMS: atom_id res chain seq x y z
N MET A 1 -13.68 -14.21 -14.56
CA MET A 1 -12.67 -13.49 -13.75
C MET A 1 -11.29 -13.80 -14.28
N ASN A 2 -10.62 -12.81 -14.82
CA ASN A 2 -9.30 -12.91 -15.45
C ASN A 2 -8.21 -13.14 -14.39
N LYS A 3 -7.08 -13.77 -14.75
CA LYS A 3 -5.99 -14.10 -13.80
C LYS A 3 -5.46 -12.84 -13.07
N TYR A 4 -5.48 -11.70 -13.76
CA TYR A 4 -5.11 -10.38 -13.23
C TYR A 4 -6.12 -9.81 -12.22
N GLU A 5 -7.42 -10.03 -12.41
CA GLU A 5 -8.47 -9.56 -11.47
C GLU A 5 -8.37 -10.28 -10.12
N LYS A 6 -8.04 -11.58 -10.14
CA LYS A 6 -7.78 -12.36 -8.92
C LYS A 6 -6.57 -11.83 -8.14
N LEU A 7 -5.50 -11.47 -8.85
CA LEU A 7 -4.28 -10.90 -8.27
C LEU A 7 -4.53 -9.52 -7.65
N ILE A 8 -5.31 -8.69 -8.35
CA ILE A 8 -5.77 -7.38 -7.87
C ILE A 8 -6.59 -7.53 -6.58
N LEU A 9 -7.60 -8.40 -6.58
CA LEU A 9 -8.42 -8.64 -5.39
C LEU A 9 -7.60 -9.16 -4.21
N LEU A 10 -6.62 -10.02 -4.47
CA LEU A 10 -5.71 -10.52 -3.44
C LEU A 10 -4.86 -9.39 -2.85
N LEU A 11 -4.29 -8.51 -3.70
CA LEU A 11 -3.52 -7.35 -3.25
C LEU A 11 -4.36 -6.36 -2.43
N ILE A 12 -5.59 -6.08 -2.86
CA ILE A 12 -6.54 -5.24 -2.11
C ILE A 12 -6.83 -5.89 -0.75
N GLY A 13 -7.08 -7.21 -0.73
CA GLY A 13 -7.30 -7.97 0.50
C GLY A 13 -6.11 -7.87 1.47
N VAL A 14 -4.88 -8.02 0.97
CA VAL A 14 -3.65 -7.90 1.77
C VAL A 14 -3.48 -6.49 2.34
N VAL A 15 -3.74 -5.45 1.55
CA VAL A 15 -3.64 -4.06 2.02
C VAL A 15 -4.70 -3.77 3.10
N LEU A 16 -5.95 -4.21 2.89
CA LEU A 16 -7.03 -4.03 3.86
C LEU A 16 -6.75 -4.78 5.16
N LEU A 17 -6.32 -6.05 5.08
CA LEU A 17 -5.98 -6.86 6.24
C LEU A 17 -4.80 -6.25 7.01
N GLY A 18 -3.77 -5.75 6.31
CA GLY A 18 -2.65 -5.07 6.93
C GLY A 18 -3.07 -3.80 7.68
N ARG A 19 -3.92 -2.96 7.06
CA ARG A 19 -4.42 -1.73 7.67
C ARG A 19 -5.35 -2.00 8.86
N LEU A 20 -6.28 -2.94 8.73
CA LEU A 20 -7.17 -3.35 9.81
C LEU A 20 -6.39 -3.96 10.97
N GLY A 21 -5.37 -4.77 10.68
CA GLY A 21 -4.48 -5.33 11.69
C GLY A 21 -3.74 -4.27 12.50
N ILE A 22 -3.20 -3.23 11.84
CA ILE A 22 -2.56 -2.09 12.51
C ILE A 22 -3.56 -1.34 13.39
N LEU A 23 -4.76 -1.04 12.87
CA LEU A 23 -5.82 -0.38 13.63
C LEU A 23 -6.23 -1.17 14.88
N LEU A 24 -6.39 -2.48 14.75
CA LEU A 24 -6.71 -3.35 15.88
C LEU A 24 -5.58 -3.41 16.90
N ILE A 25 -4.32 -3.42 16.44
CA ILE A 25 -3.15 -3.34 17.32
C ILE A 25 -3.13 -2.00 18.06
N ASP A 26 -3.36 -0.88 17.39
CA ASP A 26 -3.37 0.44 18.03
C ASP A 26 -4.49 0.55 19.07
N ILE A 27 -5.71 0.11 18.74
CA ILE A 27 -6.84 0.06 19.68
C ILE A 27 -6.53 -0.84 20.88
N TYR A 28 -5.95 -2.02 20.63
CA TYR A 28 -5.61 -2.96 21.69
C TYR A 28 -4.49 -2.42 22.59
N VAL A 29 -3.46 -1.81 22.02
CA VAL A 29 -2.35 -1.19 22.74
C VAL A 29 -2.84 -0.05 23.62
N VAL A 30 -3.67 0.85 23.09
CA VAL A 30 -4.22 1.98 23.84
C VAL A 30 -5.13 1.52 24.99
N ASN A 31 -5.92 0.46 24.78
CA ASN A 31 -6.83 -0.05 25.81
C ASN A 31 -6.15 -0.94 26.86
N SER A 32 -5.08 -1.64 26.50
CA SER A 32 -4.48 -2.69 27.34
C SER A 32 -3.18 -2.26 28.02
N TYR A 33 -2.48 -1.27 27.47
CA TYR A 33 -1.19 -0.82 27.98
C TYR A 33 -1.20 0.70 28.13
N SER A 34 -0.70 1.20 29.26
CA SER A 34 -0.26 2.61 29.30
C SER A 34 0.83 2.78 28.25
N LEU A 35 0.92 3.96 27.61
CA LEU A 35 1.80 4.29 26.46
C LEU A 35 3.28 3.86 26.58
N GLN A 36 3.72 3.44 27.77
CA GLN A 36 5.10 3.07 28.10
C GLN A 36 5.37 1.54 28.08
N ALA A 37 4.37 0.68 27.92
CA ALA A 37 4.52 -0.77 28.13
C ALA A 37 4.12 -1.66 26.92
N ILE A 38 4.34 -1.21 25.68
CA ILE A 38 3.99 -2.01 24.49
C ILE A 38 4.87 -3.28 24.45
N PRO A 39 4.28 -4.49 24.45
CA PRO A 39 5.03 -5.73 24.33
C PRO A 39 5.78 -5.83 23.01
N VAL A 40 7.02 -6.33 23.07
CA VAL A 40 7.94 -6.43 21.93
C VAL A 40 7.34 -7.22 20.76
N HIS A 41 6.57 -8.28 21.04
CA HIS A 41 5.93 -9.11 20.00
C HIS A 41 4.84 -8.35 19.21
N ILE A 42 4.07 -7.47 19.87
CA ILE A 42 3.04 -6.64 19.21
C ILE A 42 3.71 -5.61 18.29
N ARG A 43 4.83 -5.04 18.74
CA ARG A 43 5.64 -4.12 17.92
C ARG A 43 6.20 -4.80 16.67
N HIS A 44 6.70 -6.03 16.78
CA HIS A 44 7.16 -6.79 15.61
C HIS A 44 6.02 -7.15 14.65
N LEU A 45 4.86 -7.54 15.15
CA LEU A 45 3.69 -7.84 14.33
C LEU A 45 3.24 -6.60 13.53
N SER A 46 3.18 -5.44 14.18
CA SER A 46 2.84 -4.17 13.52
C SER A 46 3.86 -3.80 12.41
N LEU A 47 5.15 -4.02 12.64
CA LEU A 47 6.20 -3.81 11.63
C LEU A 47 6.04 -4.76 10.42
N ILE A 48 5.75 -6.03 10.66
CA ILE A 48 5.54 -7.03 9.60
C ILE A 48 4.32 -6.66 8.75
N LEU A 49 3.22 -6.27 9.39
CA LEU A 49 1.99 -5.86 8.69
C LEU A 49 2.22 -4.58 7.89
N SER A 50 2.89 -3.58 8.47
CA SER A 50 3.24 -2.34 7.78
C SER A 50 4.15 -2.58 6.58
N GLY A 51 5.18 -3.42 6.74
CA GLY A 51 6.05 -3.85 5.64
C GLY A 51 5.29 -4.57 4.54
N SER A 52 4.34 -5.43 4.90
CA SER A 52 3.51 -6.18 3.93
C SER A 52 2.62 -5.25 3.09
N VAL A 53 2.06 -4.19 3.68
CA VAL A 53 1.27 -3.18 2.95
C VAL A 53 2.16 -2.44 1.93
N ASN A 54 3.39 -2.09 2.33
CA ASN A 54 4.34 -1.40 1.45
C ASN A 54 4.81 -2.30 0.30
N ILE A 55 5.10 -3.58 0.58
CA ILE A 55 5.44 -4.56 -0.45
C ILE A 55 4.26 -4.75 -1.42
N GLY A 56 3.03 -4.89 -0.91
CA GLY A 56 1.84 -4.98 -1.74
C GLY A 56 1.65 -3.74 -2.64
N SER A 57 1.85 -2.55 -2.08
CA SER A 57 1.78 -1.29 -2.83
C SER A 57 2.86 -1.20 -3.92
N CYS A 58 4.08 -1.62 -3.61
CA CYS A 58 5.20 -1.71 -4.57
C CYS A 58 4.87 -2.63 -5.75
N ILE A 59 4.41 -3.86 -5.47
CA ILE A 59 4.04 -4.84 -6.51
C ILE A 59 2.90 -4.32 -7.36
N TRP A 60 1.89 -3.71 -6.75
CA TRP A 60 0.75 -3.13 -7.47
C TRP A 60 1.20 -2.07 -8.47
N ILE A 61 1.95 -1.07 -7.98
CA ILE A 61 2.40 0.04 -8.81
C ILE A 61 3.34 -0.46 -9.92
N PHE A 62 4.18 -1.45 -9.63
CA PHE A 62 5.05 -2.07 -10.64
C PHE A 62 4.24 -2.69 -11.80
N ILE A 63 3.18 -3.44 -11.48
CA ILE A 63 2.30 -4.04 -12.48
C ILE A 63 1.61 -2.96 -13.30
N GLU A 64 1.10 -1.93 -12.64
CA GLU A 64 0.31 -0.90 -13.32
C GLU A 64 1.17 0.06 -14.15
N ALA A 65 2.38 0.39 -13.68
CA ALA A 65 3.34 1.19 -14.43
C ALA A 65 3.81 0.48 -15.71
N ASN A 66 3.99 -0.86 -15.66
CA ASN A 66 4.30 -1.67 -16.84
C ASN A 66 3.19 -1.63 -17.89
N LYS A 67 1.92 -1.72 -17.48
CA LYS A 67 0.78 -1.64 -18.42
C LYS A 67 0.70 -0.29 -19.15
N LEU A 68 1.19 0.77 -18.51
CA LEU A 68 1.13 2.13 -19.01
C LEU A 68 2.42 2.58 -19.71
N ASN A 69 3.38 1.67 -19.94
CA ASN A 69 4.72 1.98 -20.48
C ASN A 69 5.47 3.09 -19.70
N LEU A 70 5.18 3.24 -18.41
CA LEU A 70 5.92 4.12 -17.51
C LEU A 70 7.15 3.39 -16.97
N LYS A 71 8.16 4.13 -16.46
CA LYS A 71 9.35 3.54 -15.82
C LYS A 71 8.97 2.79 -14.53
N PRO A 72 8.82 1.45 -14.53
CA PRO A 72 8.12 0.74 -13.45
C PRO A 72 8.91 0.77 -12.14
N TRP A 73 10.24 0.72 -12.24
CA TRP A 73 11.15 0.71 -11.10
C TRP A 73 11.07 1.99 -10.24
N VAL A 74 10.87 3.16 -10.87
CA VAL A 74 10.76 4.46 -10.18
C VAL A 74 9.47 4.49 -9.35
N TRP A 75 8.38 4.06 -9.96
CA TRP A 75 7.06 4.08 -9.33
C TRP A 75 6.92 3.00 -8.25
N SER A 76 7.52 1.82 -8.46
CA SER A 76 7.54 0.76 -7.47
C SER A 76 8.35 1.13 -6.23
N LEU A 77 9.46 1.87 -6.39
CA LEU A 77 10.22 2.43 -5.26
C LEU A 77 9.34 3.37 -4.43
N LEU A 78 8.52 4.22 -5.07
CA LEU A 78 7.57 5.07 -4.35
C LEU A 78 6.54 4.24 -3.57
N GLY A 79 6.02 3.16 -4.15
CA GLY A 79 5.14 2.23 -3.44
C GLY A 79 5.81 1.52 -2.26
N LEU A 80 7.09 1.20 -2.36
CA LEU A 80 7.86 0.52 -1.31
C LEU A 80 8.10 1.44 -0.10
N PHE A 81 8.53 2.69 -0.33
CA PHE A 81 8.87 3.61 0.74
C PHE A 81 7.65 4.34 1.32
N PHE A 82 6.68 4.69 0.48
CA PHE A 82 5.51 5.48 0.88
C PHE A 82 4.22 4.66 0.97
N GLY A 83 4.26 3.36 0.64
CA GLY A 83 3.10 2.48 0.73
C GLY A 83 1.92 2.99 -0.09
N VAL A 84 0.77 3.10 0.59
CA VAL A 84 -0.48 3.59 0.01
C VAL A 84 -0.36 5.03 -0.50
N ILE A 85 0.47 5.88 0.13
CA ILE A 85 0.67 7.27 -0.32
C ILE A 85 1.31 7.28 -1.72
N GLY A 86 2.29 6.40 -1.95
CA GLY A 86 2.91 6.23 -3.27
C GLY A 86 1.89 5.78 -4.33
N LEU A 87 0.95 4.92 -3.94
CA LEU A 87 -0.13 4.43 -4.79
C LEU A 87 -1.12 5.55 -5.15
N VAL A 88 -1.47 6.40 -4.18
CA VAL A 88 -2.31 7.58 -4.42
C VAL A 88 -1.61 8.55 -5.39
N LEU A 89 -0.35 8.88 -5.14
CA LEU A 89 0.43 9.77 -6.01
C LEU A 89 0.51 9.25 -7.45
N PHE A 90 0.71 7.94 -7.62
CA PHE A 90 0.75 7.28 -8.92
C PHE A 90 -0.55 7.48 -9.71
N TYR A 91 -1.71 7.27 -9.10
CA TYR A 91 -3.00 7.48 -9.78
C TYR A 91 -3.34 8.96 -9.96
N LEU A 92 -3.02 9.81 -8.99
CA LEU A 92 -3.30 11.25 -9.03
C LEU A 92 -2.57 11.88 -10.22
N ILE A 93 -1.28 11.56 -10.39
CA ILE A 93 -0.49 12.02 -11.54
C ILE A 93 -1.10 11.54 -12.86
N GLN A 94 -1.56 10.29 -12.95
CA GLN A 94 -2.22 9.80 -14.17
C GLN A 94 -3.50 10.55 -14.52
N VAL A 95 -4.32 10.88 -13.52
CA VAL A 95 -5.55 11.64 -13.73
C VAL A 95 -5.23 13.03 -14.28
N PHE A 96 -4.24 13.71 -13.68
CA PHE A 96 -3.80 15.04 -14.14
C PHE A 96 -3.22 15.00 -15.55
N THR A 97 -2.33 14.05 -15.86
CA THR A 97 -1.74 13.92 -17.20
C THR A 97 -2.81 13.60 -18.25
N LYS A 98 -3.81 12.79 -17.90
CA LYS A 98 -4.93 12.46 -18.79
C LYS A 98 -5.87 13.66 -19.03
N GLN A 99 -6.01 14.56 -18.06
CA GLN A 99 -6.75 15.81 -18.24
C GLN A 99 -6.00 16.79 -19.14
N GLN A 100 -4.70 17.00 -18.92
CA GLN A 100 -3.90 17.89 -19.78
C GLN A 100 -3.88 17.44 -21.25
N SER A 101 -3.85 16.13 -21.51
CA SER A 101 -3.91 15.58 -22.88
C SER A 101 -5.25 15.81 -23.59
N LYS A 102 -6.32 16.21 -22.88
CA LYS A 102 -7.63 16.50 -23.48
C LYS A 102 -7.86 17.99 -23.75
N GLU A 103 -7.04 18.86 -23.18
CA GLU A 103 -7.13 20.32 -23.35
C GLU A 103 -6.21 20.84 -24.47
N ILE A 104 -5.44 19.95 -25.10
CA ILE A 104 -4.60 20.20 -26.29
C ILE A 104 -5.28 19.55 -27.49
#